data_AF-A0A9D6CRT5-F1
#
_entry.id   AF-A0A9D6CRT5-F1
#
_cell.length_a   1.000
_cell.length_b   1.000
_cell.length_c   1.000
_cell.angle_alpha   90.00
_cell.angle_beta   90.00
_cell.angle_gamma   90.00
#
_symmetry.space_group_name_H-M   'P 1'
#
loop_
_entity.id
_entity.type
_entity.pdbx_description
1 polymer ?
#
loop_
_entity_poly.entity_id
_entity_poly.type
_entity_poly.pdbx_seq_one_letter_code
_entity_poly.pdbx_strand_id
1 'polypeptide(L)'
;MGLLDSIRPKWKNSDADVRIAAAKEIRDPAVLVKMIVNDAEWFVRHNAFAALRDLEPDQSFYNQVVREAKDEEVRRKAVKVMTNESDLEWVAKNDKFRYVRDAAEHRLNELRNNIWNENSDGAGAAPSAS
;
A
#
# COMPACT_ATOMS: atom_id res chain seq x y z
N MET A 1 -0.42 26.44 -9.11
CA MET A 1 0.79 26.30 -9.96
C MET A 1 1.92 27.09 -9.33
N GLY A 2 2.89 26.39 -8.76
CA GLY A 2 4.12 26.96 -8.21
C GLY A 2 5.20 27.10 -9.28
N LEU A 3 6.12 28.05 -9.09
CA LEU A 3 7.21 28.39 -10.01
C LEU A 3 8.10 27.21 -10.44
N LEU A 4 8.11 26.11 -9.68
CA LEU A 4 8.98 24.95 -9.89
C LEU A 4 8.25 23.71 -10.45
N ASP A 5 6.96 23.79 -10.70
CA ASP A 5 6.14 22.66 -11.16
C ASP A 5 6.57 22.13 -12.54
N SER A 6 7.21 22.97 -13.36
CA SER A 6 7.71 22.62 -14.70
C SER A 6 9.05 21.88 -14.70
N ILE A 7 9.78 21.89 -13.58
CA ILE A 7 11.16 21.37 -13.47
C ILE A 7 11.21 20.12 -12.60
N ARG A 8 10.29 20.01 -11.63
CA ARG A 8 10.22 18.84 -10.75
C ARG A 8 9.54 17.67 -11.48
N PRO A 9 9.87 16.41 -11.11
CA PRO A 9 9.09 15.26 -11.53
C PRO A 9 7.61 15.45 -11.19
N LYS A 10 6.70 15.00 -12.06
CA LYS A 10 5.24 15.18 -11.89
C LYS A 10 4.73 14.70 -10.52
N TRP A 11 5.31 13.66 -9.95
CA TRP A 11 4.95 13.13 -8.63
C TRP A 11 5.36 14.02 -7.44
N LYS A 12 6.08 15.13 -7.68
CA LYS A 12 6.38 16.19 -6.72
C LYS A 12 5.71 17.53 -7.04
N ASN A 13 4.74 17.53 -7.96
CA ASN A 13 4.01 18.73 -8.34
C ASN A 13 3.20 19.29 -7.16
N SER A 14 3.05 20.61 -7.09
CA SER A 14 2.23 21.25 -6.05
C SER A 14 0.75 20.82 -6.11
N ASP A 15 0.26 20.50 -7.30
CA ASP A 15 -1.08 20.00 -7.56
C ASP A 15 -1.19 18.49 -7.27
N ALA A 16 -2.11 18.12 -6.39
CA ALA A 16 -2.32 16.73 -5.99
C ALA A 16 -2.88 15.87 -7.13
N ASP A 17 -3.68 16.44 -8.03
CA ASP A 17 -4.25 15.70 -9.16
C ASP A 17 -3.15 15.31 -10.17
N VAL A 18 -2.18 16.20 -10.37
CA VAL A 18 -0.98 15.89 -11.18
C VAL A 18 -0.16 14.77 -10.54
N ARG A 19 -0.05 14.74 -9.21
CA ARG A 19 0.64 13.65 -8.50
C ARG A 19 -0.11 12.33 -8.61
N ILE A 20 -1.44 12.32 -8.52
CA ILE A 20 -2.26 11.11 -8.74
C ILE A 20 -2.07 10.58 -10.17
N ALA A 21 -2.14 11.47 -11.17
CA ALA A 21 -1.92 11.09 -12.56
C ALA A 21 -0.52 10.48 -12.74
N ALA A 22 0.50 11.10 -12.13
CA ALA A 22 1.87 10.57 -12.16
C ALA A 22 1.99 9.19 -11.51
N ALA A 23 1.33 8.94 -10.37
CA ALA A 23 1.36 7.64 -9.68
C ALA A 23 0.93 6.49 -10.60
N LYS A 24 -0.07 6.70 -11.45
CA LYS A 24 -0.57 5.68 -12.39
C LYS A 24 0.43 5.32 -13.51
N GLU A 25 1.31 6.26 -13.85
CA GLU A 25 2.31 6.12 -14.91
C GLU A 25 3.66 5.57 -14.38
N ILE A 26 3.93 5.70 -13.09
CA ILE A 26 5.19 5.24 -12.49
C ILE A 26 5.28 3.71 -12.53
N ARG A 27 6.47 3.22 -12.91
CA ARG A 27 6.84 1.78 -12.92
C ARG A 27 7.97 1.44 -11.95
N ASP A 28 8.49 2.44 -11.25
CA ASP A 28 9.48 2.26 -10.19
C ASP A 28 8.77 2.16 -8.83
N PRO A 29 8.69 0.97 -8.23
CA PRO A 29 8.05 0.77 -6.93
C PRO A 29 8.69 1.61 -5.81
N ALA A 30 9.99 1.92 -5.89
CA ALA A 30 10.66 2.76 -4.89
C ALA A 30 10.15 4.22 -4.92
N VAL A 31 9.76 4.72 -6.11
CA VAL A 31 9.14 6.05 -6.22
C VAL A 31 7.73 6.02 -5.65
N LEU A 32 6.94 4.96 -5.91
CA LEU A 32 5.61 4.82 -5.34
C LEU A 32 5.65 4.72 -3.81
N VAL A 33 6.59 3.97 -3.24
CA VAL A 33 6.80 3.94 -1.78
C VAL A 33 7.13 5.31 -1.22
N LYS A 34 7.98 6.11 -1.89
CA LYS A 34 8.25 7.49 -1.46
C LYS A 34 6.98 8.35 -1.42
N MET A 35 6.09 8.20 -2.40
CA MET A 35 4.80 8.89 -2.41
C MET A 35 3.90 8.41 -1.27
N ILE A 36 3.80 7.10 -1.08
CA ILE A 36 3.01 6.47 -0.01
C ILE A 36 3.46 6.98 1.37
N VAL A 37 4.76 7.04 1.63
CA VAL A 37 5.29 7.40 2.94
C VAL A 37 5.18 8.92 3.19
N ASN A 38 5.48 9.74 2.17
CA ASN A 38 5.77 11.16 2.38
C ASN A 38 4.70 12.12 1.87
N ASP A 39 3.77 11.71 0.99
CA ASP A 39 2.83 12.67 0.42
C ASP A 39 1.98 13.33 1.52
N ALA A 40 1.77 14.64 1.38
CA ALA A 40 0.98 15.42 2.31
C ALA A 40 -0.48 14.94 2.31
N GLU A 41 -1.00 14.65 1.12
CA GLU A 41 -2.41 14.33 0.90
C GLU A 41 -2.67 12.83 1.02
N TRP A 42 -3.62 12.48 1.89
CA TRP A 42 -3.96 11.08 2.18
C TRP A 42 -4.44 10.32 0.93
N PHE A 43 -5.22 10.98 0.08
CA PHE A 43 -5.74 10.38 -1.14
C PHE A 43 -4.63 10.12 -2.18
N VAL A 44 -3.56 10.92 -2.21
CA VAL A 44 -2.40 10.65 -3.06
C VAL A 44 -1.65 9.41 -2.56
N ARG A 45 -1.45 9.28 -1.24
CA ARG A 45 -0.84 8.08 -0.65
C ARG A 45 -1.62 6.82 -1.00
N HIS A 46 -2.95 6.87 -0.92
CA HIS A 46 -3.81 5.74 -1.25
C HIS A 46 -3.77 5.38 -2.74
N ASN A 47 -3.74 6.36 -3.64
CA ASN A 47 -3.60 6.12 -5.08
C ASN A 47 -2.22 5.55 -5.43
N ALA A 48 -1.16 6.05 -4.79
CA ALA A 48 0.18 5.50 -4.95
C ALA A 48 0.29 4.06 -4.44
N PHE A 49 -0.40 3.71 -3.34
CA PHE A 49 -0.48 2.34 -2.86
C PHE A 49 -1.23 1.42 -3.85
N ALA A 50 -2.34 1.88 -4.43
CA ALA A 50 -3.03 1.11 -5.46
C ALA A 50 -2.12 0.85 -6.66
N ALA A 51 -1.43 1.88 -7.16
CA ALA A 51 -0.46 1.73 -8.23
C ALA A 51 0.69 0.79 -7.85
N LEU A 52 1.21 0.85 -6.62
CA LEU A 52 2.26 -0.06 -6.14
C LEU A 52 1.77 -1.50 -6.19
N ARG A 53 0.54 -1.76 -5.74
CA ARG A 53 -0.04 -3.10 -5.74
C ARG A 53 -0.21 -3.65 -7.16
N ASP A 54 -0.68 -2.81 -8.07
CA ASP A 54 -0.89 -3.19 -9.47
C ASP A 54 0.43 -3.51 -10.21
N LEU A 55 1.59 -3.10 -9.68
CA LEU A 55 2.90 -3.50 -10.21
C LEU A 55 3.38 -4.87 -9.74
N GLU A 56 2.69 -5.50 -8.78
CA GLU A 56 3.09 -6.78 -8.16
C GLU A 56 4.58 -6.82 -7.76
N PRO A 57 5.07 -5.83 -6.97
CA PRO A 57 6.48 -5.71 -6.66
C PRO A 57 6.91 -6.75 -5.61
N ASP A 58 8.23 -6.87 -5.42
CA ASP A 58 8.79 -7.65 -4.34
C ASP A 58 8.18 -7.27 -2.97
N GLN A 59 8.00 -8.28 -2.12
CA GLN A 59 7.39 -8.10 -0.80
C GLN A 59 8.14 -7.12 0.12
N SER A 60 9.42 -6.87 -0.16
CA SER A 60 10.24 -5.88 0.56
C SER A 60 9.65 -4.46 0.50
N PHE A 61 8.92 -4.09 -0.57
CA PHE A 61 8.28 -2.79 -0.68
C PHE A 61 7.09 -2.65 0.27
N TYR A 62 6.27 -3.70 0.44
CA TYR A 62 5.18 -3.68 1.43
C TYR A 62 5.71 -3.63 2.86
N ASN A 63 6.80 -4.35 3.14
CA ASN A 63 7.49 -4.27 4.43
C ASN A 63 7.95 -2.85 4.74
N GLN A 64 8.51 -2.15 3.75
CA GLN A 64 8.89 -0.75 3.89
C GLN A 64 7.67 0.14 4.17
N VAL A 65 6.58 -0.04 3.41
CA VAL A 65 5.33 0.72 3.61
C VAL A 65 4.81 0.56 5.03
N VAL A 66 4.75 -0.66 5.58
CA VAL A 66 4.26 -0.87 6.95
C VAL A 66 5.20 -0.27 8.01
N ARG A 67 6.51 -0.23 7.77
CA ARG A 67 7.46 0.34 8.74
C ARG A 67 7.49 1.87 8.74
N GLU A 68 7.25 2.49 7.58
CA GLU A 68 7.51 3.92 7.38
C GLU A 68 6.25 4.76 7.16
N ALA A 69 5.15 4.21 6.63
CA ALA A 69 3.99 5.01 6.29
C ALA A 69 3.32 5.58 7.55
N LYS A 70 3.16 6.91 7.58
CA LYS A 70 2.41 7.61 8.64
C LYS A 70 0.92 7.25 8.63
N ASP A 71 0.39 6.94 7.45
CA ASP A 71 -1.01 6.63 7.19
C ASP A 71 -1.33 5.21 7.61
N GLU A 72 -2.13 5.13 8.65
CA GLU A 72 -2.48 3.89 9.31
C GLU A 72 -3.35 2.98 8.42
N GLU A 73 -4.18 3.55 7.54
CA GLU A 73 -5.02 2.78 6.62
C GLU A 73 -4.18 2.22 5.46
N VAL A 74 -3.17 2.96 5.01
CA VAL A 74 -2.20 2.42 4.04
C VAL A 74 -1.40 1.27 4.64
N ARG A 75 -0.95 1.38 5.90
CA ARG A 75 -0.27 0.25 6.58
C ARG A 75 -1.18 -0.97 6.66
N ARG A 76 -2.46 -0.81 7.01
CA ARG A 76 -3.43 -1.91 7.02
C ARG A 76 -3.61 -2.57 5.64
N LYS A 77 -3.65 -1.78 4.56
CA LYS A 77 -3.75 -2.32 3.20
C LYS A 77 -2.49 -3.09 2.79
N ALA A 78 -1.31 -2.61 3.18
CA ALA A 78 -0.05 -3.31 2.94
C ALA A 78 -0.01 -4.65 3.69
N VAL A 79 -0.44 -4.68 4.96
CA VAL A 79 -0.57 -5.91 5.75
C VAL A 79 -1.40 -6.98 5.03
N LYS A 80 -2.51 -6.60 4.39
CA LYS A 80 -3.40 -7.55 3.69
C LYS A 80 -2.73 -8.29 2.53
N VAL A 81 -1.67 -7.75 1.95
CA VAL A 81 -0.96 -8.36 0.81
C VAL A 81 0.42 -8.90 1.20
N MET A 82 0.85 -8.70 2.44
CA MET A 82 2.11 -9.27 2.94
C MET A 82 2.02 -10.80 3.03
N THR A 83 3.15 -11.45 2.81
CA THR A 83 3.27 -12.92 2.80
C THR A 83 4.32 -13.44 3.79
N ASN A 84 5.12 -12.56 4.39
CA ASN A 84 6.12 -12.95 5.38
C ASN A 84 5.51 -13.00 6.79
N GLU A 85 5.45 -14.19 7.39
CA GLU A 85 4.89 -14.39 8.72
C GLU A 85 5.62 -13.59 9.81
N SER A 86 6.95 -13.57 9.79
CA SER A 86 7.74 -12.88 10.83
C SER A 86 7.55 -11.37 10.79
N ASP A 87 7.42 -10.78 9.60
CA ASP A 87 7.06 -9.36 9.48
C ASP A 87 5.63 -9.10 9.98
N LEU A 88 4.66 -9.97 9.66
CA LEU A 88 3.29 -9.86 10.16
C LEU A 88 3.21 -9.96 11.68
N GLU A 89 3.94 -10.89 12.30
CA GLU A 89 4.07 -10.99 13.76
C GLU A 89 4.64 -9.71 14.38
N TRP A 90 5.64 -9.11 13.71
CA TRP A 90 6.18 -7.83 14.16
C TRP A 90 5.13 -6.73 14.11
N VAL A 91 4.33 -6.65 13.04
CA VAL A 91 3.26 -5.66 12.91
C VAL A 91 2.18 -5.87 13.98
N ALA A 92 1.74 -7.11 14.15
CA ALA A 92 0.76 -7.52 15.17
C ALA A 92 1.20 -7.15 16.60
N LYS A 93 2.51 -7.09 16.87
CA LYS A 93 3.05 -6.70 18.17
C LYS A 93 3.32 -5.20 18.31
N ASN A 94 3.75 -4.53 17.24
CA ASN A 94 4.38 -3.21 17.34
C ASN A 94 3.61 -2.06 16.67
N ASP A 95 2.61 -2.31 15.82
CA ASP A 95 1.88 -1.19 15.21
C ASP A 95 1.17 -0.35 16.29
N LYS A 96 1.24 0.96 16.14
CA LYS A 96 0.63 1.91 17.07
C LYS A 96 -0.89 1.70 17.18
N PHE A 97 -1.56 1.31 16.10
CA PHE A 97 -3.00 1.23 16.05
C PHE A 97 -3.49 -0.22 16.14
N ARG A 98 -4.43 -0.45 17.07
CA ARG A 98 -4.99 -1.80 17.30
C ARG A 98 -5.53 -2.43 16.03
N TYR A 99 -6.29 -1.68 15.24
CA TYR A 99 -6.93 -2.26 14.05
C TYR A 99 -5.92 -2.68 12.96
N VAL A 100 -4.69 -2.13 12.94
CA VAL A 100 -3.60 -2.62 12.06
C VAL A 100 -3.02 -3.90 12.62
N ARG A 101 -2.84 -3.98 13.96
CA ARG A 101 -2.39 -5.21 14.63
C ARG A 101 -3.36 -6.36 14.41
N ASP A 102 -4.66 -6.12 14.58
CA ASP A 102 -5.72 -7.11 14.35
C ASP A 102 -5.72 -7.59 12.89
N ALA A 103 -5.48 -6.69 11.92
CA ALA A 103 -5.35 -7.07 10.51
C ALA A 103 -4.12 -7.97 10.26
N ALA A 104 -3.03 -7.74 10.97
CA ALA A 104 -1.82 -8.56 10.86
C ALA A 104 -2.02 -9.94 11.50
N GLU A 105 -2.69 -10.03 12.65
CA GLU A 105 -3.08 -11.30 13.26
C GLU A 105 -4.00 -12.11 12.34
N HIS A 106 -4.99 -11.45 11.74
CA HIS A 106 -5.90 -12.08 10.78
C HIS A 106 -5.13 -12.61 9.56
N ARG A 107 -4.27 -11.78 8.97
CA ARG A 107 -3.45 -12.15 7.82
C ARG A 107 -2.53 -13.34 8.13
N LEU A 108 -1.88 -13.31 9.29
CA LEU A 108 -1.02 -14.39 9.76
C LEU A 108 -1.81 -15.70 9.89
N ASN A 109 -3.02 -15.63 10.44
CA ASN A 109 -3.91 -16.78 10.52
C ASN A 109 -4.31 -17.30 9.13
N GLU A 110 -4.58 -16.43 8.16
CA GLU A 110 -4.89 -16.87 6.79
C GLU A 110 -3.73 -17.63 6.15
N LEU A 111 -2.48 -17.14 6.32
CA LEU A 111 -1.28 -17.78 5.79
C LEU A 111 -1.06 -19.16 6.41
N ARG A 112 -1.15 -19.26 7.74
CA ARG A 112 -0.92 -20.52 8.48
C ARG A 112 -1.94 -21.60 8.17
N ASN A 113 -3.15 -21.21 7.82
CA ASN A 113 -4.23 -22.12 7.52
C ASN A 113 -4.48 -22.29 6.01
N ASN A 114 -3.64 -21.70 5.14
CA ASN A 114 -3.83 -21.68 3.69
C ASN A 114 -5.24 -21.23 3.25
N ILE A 115 -5.84 -20.29 3.99
CA ILE A 115 -7.17 -19.73 3.68
C ILE A 115 -7.05 -18.67 2.59
N TRP A 116 -5.89 -18.05 2.45
CA TRP A 116 -5.72 -16.96 1.51
C TRP A 116 -5.61 -17.40 0.07
N ASN A 117 -6.42 -16.78 -0.79
CA ASN A 117 -6.21 -16.70 -2.22
C ASN A 117 -5.94 -15.24 -2.62
N GLU A 118 -4.92 -15.02 -3.45
CA GLU A 118 -4.55 -13.68 -3.95
C GLU A 118 -5.71 -12.95 -4.65
N ASN A 119 -6.70 -13.70 -5.13
CA ASN A 119 -7.84 -13.21 -5.88
C ASN A 119 -9.06 -12.76 -5.03
N SER A 120 -9.07 -12.92 -3.70
CA SER A 120 -10.25 -12.55 -2.88
C SER A 120 -10.41 -11.06 -2.61
N ASP A 121 -9.31 -10.28 -2.64
CA ASP A 121 -9.29 -8.88 -2.19
C ASP A 121 -9.22 -7.86 -3.35
N GLY A 122 -9.38 -8.32 -4.60
CA GLY A 122 -9.60 -7.49 -5.78
C GLY A 122 -11.09 -7.47 -6.14
N ALA A 123 -11.73 -6.31 -6.12
CA ALA A 123 -13.16 -6.15 -6.34
C ALA A 123 -13.71 -6.96 -7.54
N GLY A 124 -14.68 -7.86 -7.27
CA GLY A 124 -15.60 -8.41 -8.27
C GLY A 124 -15.49 -9.91 -8.56
N ALA A 125 -15.93 -10.76 -7.63
CA ALA A 125 -16.44 -12.08 -7.99
C ALA A 125 -17.94 -12.13 -7.65
N ALA A 126 -18.79 -12.00 -8.69
CA ALA A 126 -20.16 -12.45 -8.59
C ALA A 126 -20.13 -13.96 -8.24
N PRO A 127 -21.02 -14.46 -7.37
CA PRO A 127 -21.08 -15.89 -7.10
C PRO A 127 -21.47 -16.60 -8.39
N SER A 128 -20.62 -17.53 -8.84
CA SER A 128 -21.00 -18.51 -9.84
C SER A 128 -22.15 -19.33 -9.26
N ALA A 129 -23.36 -19.05 -9.73
CA ALA A 129 -24.55 -19.85 -9.46
C ALA A 129 -24.33 -21.26 -10.02
N SER A 130 -24.67 -22.26 -9.20
CA SER A 130 -24.79 -23.68 -9.56
C SER A 130 -25.73 -23.93 -10.71
#